data_AF-A0ABD2DRA5-F1
#
_entry.id   AF-A0ABD2DRA5-F1
#
_cell.length_a   1.000
_cell.length_b   1.000
_cell.length_c   1.000
_cell.angle_alpha   90.00
_cell.angle_beta   90.00
_cell.angle_gamma   90.00
#
_symmetry.space_group_name_H-M   'P 1'
#
loop_
_entity.id
_entity.type
_entity.pdbx_description
1 polymer ?
#
loop_
_entity_poly.entity_id
_entity_poly.type
_entity_poly.pdbx_seq_one_letter_code
_entity_poly.pdbx_strand_id
1 'polypeptide(L)'
;MESSKTFMRNLPITPGYSGFVPFLSCQGTSSADDMDHCLKTFQENTQRYKDQLEAFRCSVATAPKLKPVSSEETVLRALHQYYRQYHPTILECKYIKKPLQEPPIPGWGGYLPRARVTELGCATRYTVMAKNCYKDFLDLVERAKRAHLKPYEQ
;
A
#
# COMPACT_ATOMS: atom_id res chain seq x y z
N MET A 1 -0.73 -19.30 -5.81
CA MET A 1 -0.24 -17.91 -6.00
C MET A 1 1.04 -18.03 -6.79
N GLU A 2 0.98 -17.87 -8.11
CA GLU A 2 2.20 -17.82 -8.93
C GLU A 2 3.02 -16.61 -8.49
N SER A 3 4.29 -16.82 -8.17
CA SER A 3 5.21 -15.74 -7.84
C SER A 3 5.27 -14.80 -9.04
N SER A 4 4.91 -13.53 -8.83
CA SER A 4 5.01 -12.51 -9.86
C SER A 4 6.42 -12.54 -10.43
N LYS A 5 6.54 -12.90 -11.71
CA LYS A 5 7.82 -13.06 -12.40
C LYS A 5 8.53 -11.72 -12.34
N THR A 6 9.49 -11.59 -11.43
CA THR A 6 10.28 -10.37 -11.25
C THR A 6 10.83 -10.00 -12.62
N PHE A 7 10.55 -8.79 -13.11
CA PHE A 7 11.07 -8.32 -14.39
C PHE A 7 12.57 -8.05 -14.24
N MET A 8 13.36 -9.11 -14.30
CA MET A 8 14.82 -9.05 -14.40
C MET A 8 15.20 -9.48 -15.80
N ARG A 9 16.13 -8.73 -16.42
CA ARG A 9 16.70 -9.10 -17.71
C ARG A 9 17.67 -10.25 -17.52
N ASN A 10 17.63 -11.20 -18.46
CA ASN A 10 18.55 -12.32 -18.51
C ASN A 10 19.76 -11.92 -19.35
N LEU A 11 20.92 -12.45 -19.00
CA LEU A 11 22.15 -12.28 -19.79
C LEU A 11 22.13 -13.20 -21.03
N PRO A 12 22.77 -12.78 -22.13
CA PRO A 12 23.46 -11.50 -22.34
C PRO A 12 22.49 -10.34 -22.63
N ILE A 13 22.86 -9.12 -22.21
CA ILE A 13 22.07 -7.91 -22.54
C ILE A 13 22.26 -7.56 -24.01
N THR A 14 21.20 -7.11 -24.67
CA THR A 14 21.28 -6.58 -26.04
C THR A 14 22.21 -5.36 -26.09
N PRO A 15 23.23 -5.33 -26.98
CA PRO A 15 24.10 -4.16 -27.15
C PRO A 15 23.29 -2.88 -27.42
N GLY A 16 23.64 -1.78 -26.77
CA GLY A 16 22.92 -0.50 -26.89
C GLY A 16 21.68 -0.37 -26.00
N TYR A 17 21.44 -1.30 -25.07
CA TYR A 17 20.38 -1.18 -24.07
C TYR A 17 20.60 0.04 -23.16
N SER A 18 19.68 0.99 -23.21
CA SER A 18 19.64 2.21 -22.37
C SER A 18 18.56 2.16 -21.28
N GLY A 19 17.92 1.01 -21.09
CA GLY A 19 16.88 0.83 -20.09
C GLY A 19 17.42 0.75 -18.66
N PHE A 20 16.51 0.55 -17.70
CA PHE A 20 16.85 0.52 -16.28
C PHE A 20 17.86 -0.59 -15.94
N VAL A 21 18.89 -0.22 -15.17
CA VAL A 21 19.92 -1.10 -14.61
C VAL A 21 19.76 -1.09 -13.09
N PRO A 22 19.34 -2.20 -12.45
CA PRO A 22 18.96 -2.19 -11.03
C PRO A 22 20.11 -1.89 -10.05
N PHE A 23 21.35 -2.10 -10.47
CA PHE A 23 22.54 -1.86 -9.68
C PHE A 23 23.63 -1.33 -10.60
N LEU A 24 24.26 -0.23 -10.24
CA LEU A 24 25.45 0.29 -10.91
C LEU A 24 26.54 0.41 -9.85
N SER A 25 27.60 -0.40 -9.96
CA SER A 25 28.77 -0.21 -9.12
C SER A 25 29.49 1.05 -9.58
N CYS A 26 29.39 2.14 -8.83
CA CYS A 26 30.18 3.36 -9.10
C CYS A 26 31.68 3.16 -8.81
N GLN A 27 32.11 1.97 -8.40
CA GLN A 27 33.51 1.56 -8.28
C GLN A 27 34.01 1.20 -9.69
N GLY A 28 34.61 2.20 -10.34
CA GLY A 28 34.86 2.17 -11.78
C GLY A 28 35.97 1.24 -12.25
N THR A 29 35.85 0.82 -13.51
CA THR A 29 36.78 1.22 -14.57
C THR A 29 35.97 1.47 -15.84
N SER A 30 36.49 2.31 -16.74
CA SER A 30 35.86 2.75 -17.99
C SER A 30 35.83 1.65 -19.07
N SER A 31 35.44 0.42 -18.73
CA SER A 31 35.33 -0.68 -19.68
C SER A 31 33.86 -0.95 -19.97
N ALA A 32 33.53 -1.13 -21.25
CA ALA A 32 32.17 -1.32 -21.75
C ALA A 32 31.52 -2.66 -21.33
N ASP A 33 32.18 -3.42 -20.44
CA ASP A 33 31.81 -4.77 -20.03
C ASP A 33 31.27 -4.88 -18.58
N ASP A 34 31.23 -3.78 -17.81
CA ASP A 34 30.83 -3.81 -16.39
C ASP A 34 29.31 -3.98 -16.15
N MET A 35 28.49 -3.95 -17.20
CA MET A 35 27.03 -4.13 -17.11
C MET A 35 26.64 -5.56 -16.74
N ASP A 36 27.32 -6.55 -17.32
CA ASP A 36 27.08 -7.96 -17.04
C ASP A 36 27.45 -8.29 -15.60
N HIS A 37 28.53 -7.69 -15.09
CA HIS A 37 28.93 -7.80 -13.69
C HIS A 37 27.87 -7.19 -12.76
N CYS A 38 27.43 -5.96 -13.03
CA CYS A 38 26.38 -5.29 -12.27
C CYS A 38 25.08 -6.10 -12.21
N LEU A 39 24.64 -6.65 -13.34
CA LEU A 39 23.46 -7.51 -13.37
C LEU A 39 23.67 -8.79 -12.56
N LYS A 40 24.78 -9.51 -12.76
CA LYS A 40 25.09 -10.74 -11.98
C LYS A 40 25.05 -10.48 -10.48
N THR A 41 25.75 -9.46 -10.01
CA THR A 41 25.77 -9.07 -8.60
C THR A 41 24.37 -8.75 -8.08
N PHE A 42 23.55 -8.05 -8.87
CA PHE A 42 22.16 -7.81 -8.50
C PHE A 42 21.34 -9.10 -8.41
N GLN A 43 21.51 -10.04 -9.36
CA GLN A 43 20.80 -11.33 -9.33
C GLN A 43 21.20 -12.13 -8.09
N GLU A 44 22.50 -12.23 -7.81
CA GLU A 44 23.05 -12.95 -6.66
C GLU A 44 22.58 -12.35 -5.33
N ASN A 45 22.64 -11.03 -5.18
CA ASN A 45 22.16 -10.35 -3.97
C ASN A 45 20.67 -10.55 -3.75
N THR A 46 19.88 -10.46 -4.82
CA THR A 46 18.43 -10.69 -4.77
C THR A 46 18.11 -12.13 -4.36
N GLN A 47 18.84 -13.11 -4.93
CA GLN A 47 18.65 -14.51 -4.60
C GLN A 47 19.04 -14.79 -3.15
N ARG A 48 20.20 -14.29 -2.70
CA ARG A 48 20.65 -14.41 -1.31
C ARG A 48 19.64 -13.82 -0.32
N TYR A 49 19.05 -12.67 -0.63
CA TYR A 49 18.01 -12.07 0.20
C TYR A 49 16.75 -12.95 0.28
N LYS A 50 16.32 -13.53 -0.84
CA LYS A 50 15.21 -14.48 -0.87
C LYS A 50 15.50 -15.72 -0.04
N ASP A 51 16.68 -16.30 -0.20
CA ASP A 51 17.10 -17.49 0.54
C ASP A 51 17.16 -17.22 2.05
N GLN A 52 17.68 -16.07 2.47
CA GLN A 52 17.65 -15.63 3.87
C GLN A 52 16.24 -15.47 4.40
N LEU A 53 15.35 -14.86 3.62
CA LEU A 53 13.96 -14.65 3.99
C LEU A 53 13.20 -15.99 4.11
N GLU A 54 13.48 -16.95 3.23
CA GLU A 54 12.97 -18.32 3.34
C GLU A 54 13.54 -19.04 4.56
N ALA A 55 14.84 -18.93 4.84
CA ALA A 55 15.44 -19.48 6.05
C ALA A 55 14.79 -18.91 7.32
N PHE A 56 14.51 -17.61 7.37
CA PHE A 56 13.79 -16.99 8.48
C PHE A 56 12.35 -17.53 8.60
N ARG A 57 11.62 -17.64 7.49
CA ARG A 57 10.27 -18.23 7.49
C ARG A 57 10.28 -19.66 8.04
N CYS A 58 11.24 -20.48 7.60
CA CYS A 58 11.42 -21.83 8.10
C CYS A 58 11.73 -21.83 9.61
N SER A 59 12.65 -20.97 10.07
CA SER A 59 13.00 -20.86 11.50
C SER A 59 11.83 -20.43 12.38
N VAL A 60 10.99 -19.51 11.91
CA VAL A 60 9.79 -19.05 12.62
C VAL A 60 8.72 -20.14 12.64
N ALA A 61 8.59 -20.89 11.54
CA ALA A 61 7.63 -21.99 11.46
C ALA A 61 8.02 -23.20 12.33
N THR A 62 9.32 -23.48 12.48
CA THR A 62 9.82 -24.57 13.34
C THR A 62 9.94 -24.18 14.81
N ALA A 63 9.99 -22.88 15.12
CA ALA A 63 10.03 -22.41 16.50
C ALA A 63 8.77 -22.83 17.27
N PRO A 64 8.91 -23.32 18.51
CA PRO A 64 7.76 -23.66 19.33
C PRO A 64 6.95 -22.39 19.63
N LYS A 65 5.61 -22.48 19.52
CA LYS A 65 4.73 -21.39 19.92
C LYS A 65 4.92 -21.13 21.42
N LEU A 66 5.37 -19.93 21.76
CA LEU A 66 5.48 -19.51 23.14
C LEU A 66 4.09 -19.44 23.78
N LYS A 67 3.99 -19.89 25.04
CA LYS A 67 2.77 -19.72 25.81
C LYS A 67 2.71 -18.26 26.30
N PRO A 68 1.58 -17.57 26.11
CA PRO A 68 1.43 -16.22 26.61
C PRO A 68 1.53 -16.23 28.15
N VAL A 69 2.35 -15.34 28.71
CA VAL A 69 2.54 -15.21 30.16
C VAL A 69 1.33 -14.53 30.82
N SER A 70 0.70 -13.60 30.10
CA SER A 70 -0.48 -12.84 30.52
C SER A 70 -1.66 -13.09 29.59
N SER A 71 -2.88 -12.94 30.10
CA SER A 71 -4.08 -13.03 29.26
C SER A 71 -4.16 -11.85 28.30
N GLU A 72 -4.68 -12.07 27.12
CA GLU A 72 -4.83 -11.03 26.08
C GLU A 72 -5.58 -9.80 26.62
N GLU A 73 -6.65 -10.01 27.39
CA GLU A 73 -7.44 -8.95 28.00
C GLU A 73 -6.63 -8.05 28.94
N THR A 74 -5.71 -8.63 29.72
CA THR A 74 -4.85 -7.86 30.64
C THR A 74 -3.87 -6.98 29.87
N VAL A 75 -3.29 -7.49 28.78
CA VAL A 75 -2.39 -6.73 27.91
C VAL A 75 -3.13 -5.60 27.21
N LEU A 76 -4.30 -5.88 26.65
CA LEU A 76 -5.12 -4.86 26.00
C LEU A 76 -5.55 -3.76 26.96
N ARG A 77 -5.92 -4.12 28.20
CA ARG A 77 -6.28 -3.15 29.24
C ARG A 77 -5.09 -2.27 29.64
N ALA A 78 -3.90 -2.87 29.79
CA ALA A 78 -2.67 -2.14 30.11
C ALA A 78 -2.26 -1.19 28.96
N LEU A 79 -2.33 -1.65 27.70
CA LEU A 79 -2.10 -0.82 26.53
C LEU A 79 -3.08 0.35 26.47
N HIS A 80 -4.37 0.09 26.67
CA HIS A 80 -5.39 1.14 26.71
C HIS A 80 -5.12 2.17 27.81
N GLN A 81 -4.71 1.73 28.99
CA GLN A 81 -4.34 2.62 30.09
C GLN A 81 -3.10 3.45 29.76
N TYR A 82 -2.08 2.84 29.15
CA TYR A 82 -0.88 3.54 28.68
C TYR A 82 -1.23 4.62 27.65
N TYR A 83 -2.01 4.27 26.62
CA TYR A 83 -2.46 5.23 25.62
C TYR A 83 -3.28 6.36 26.23
N ARG A 84 -4.14 6.07 27.21
CA ARG A 84 -4.92 7.10 27.89
C ARG A 84 -4.03 8.07 28.68
N GLN A 85 -2.94 7.59 29.27
CA GLN A 85 -2.02 8.41 30.06
C GLN A 85 -1.08 9.26 29.19
N TYR A 86 -0.52 8.68 28.13
CA TYR A 86 0.55 9.32 27.36
C TYR A 86 0.13 9.82 25.97
N HIS A 87 -0.95 9.27 25.40
CA HIS A 87 -1.40 9.57 24.05
C HIS A 87 -2.94 9.65 23.93
N PRO A 88 -3.60 10.55 24.69
CA PRO A 88 -5.07 10.63 24.72
C PRO A 88 -5.69 10.90 23.33
N THR A 89 -4.97 11.60 22.45
CA THR A 89 -5.39 11.91 21.08
C THR A 89 -5.39 10.71 20.13
N ILE A 90 -4.68 9.62 20.45
CA ILE A 90 -4.65 8.40 19.62
C ILE A 90 -5.91 7.56 19.87
N LEU A 91 -6.38 7.51 21.12
CA LEU A 91 -7.64 6.84 21.47
C LEU A 91 -8.85 7.64 21.00
N GLU A 92 -8.76 8.97 21.10
CA GLU A 92 -9.66 9.89 20.41
C GLU A 92 -9.28 10.00 18.94
N CYS A 93 -9.19 8.87 18.22
CA CYS A 93 -9.20 8.88 16.76
C CYS A 93 -10.59 9.36 16.33
N LYS A 94 -10.83 10.66 16.51
CA LYS A 94 -11.85 11.39 15.81
C LYS A 94 -11.39 11.29 14.37
N TYR A 95 -11.89 10.28 13.67
CA TYR A 95 -12.18 10.43 12.26
C TYR A 95 -13.18 11.60 12.15
N ILE A 96 -12.71 12.81 12.42
CA ILE A 96 -13.31 14.03 11.92
C ILE A 96 -13.13 13.84 10.44
N LYS A 97 -14.15 13.27 9.79
CA LYS A 97 -14.23 13.26 8.34
C LYS A 97 -14.03 14.72 7.97
N LYS A 98 -12.84 15.04 7.45
CA LYS A 98 -12.52 16.40 7.04
C LYS A 98 -13.65 16.87 6.12
N PRO A 99 -14.09 18.13 6.25
CA PRO A 99 -15.17 18.62 5.42
C PRO A 99 -14.82 18.36 3.95
N LEU A 100 -15.81 17.93 3.16
CA LEU A 100 -15.63 17.52 1.75
C LEU A 100 -15.06 18.64 0.85
N GLN A 101 -14.98 19.86 1.38
CA GLN A 101 -14.51 21.08 0.71
C GLN A 101 -13.00 21.30 0.84
N GLU A 102 -12.30 20.57 1.73
CA GLU A 102 -10.84 20.67 1.82
C GLU A 102 -10.14 20.00 0.63
N PRO A 103 -9.03 20.58 0.11
CA PRO A 103 -8.25 19.96 -0.94
C PRO A 103 -7.56 18.67 -0.45
N PRO A 104 -7.32 17.67 -1.34
CA PRO A 104 -6.70 16.41 -0.95
C PRO A 104 -5.24 16.62 -0.55
N ILE A 105 -4.95 16.44 0.74
CA ILE A 105 -3.59 16.39 1.31
C ILE A 105 -3.13 14.91 1.31
N PRO A 106 -1.83 14.59 1.19
CA PRO A 106 -1.33 13.22 1.36
C PRO A 106 -1.93 12.54 2.61
N GLY A 107 -2.57 11.38 2.43
CA GLY A 107 -3.40 10.73 3.47
C GLY A 107 -4.90 11.06 3.41
N TRP A 108 -5.38 11.70 2.34
CA TRP A 108 -6.79 12.04 2.14
C TRP A 108 -7.72 10.82 2.17
N GLY A 109 -8.61 10.78 3.17
CA GLY A 109 -9.72 9.81 3.26
C GLY A 109 -11.06 10.36 2.78
N GLY A 110 -11.08 11.51 2.10
CA GLY A 110 -12.30 12.14 1.59
C GLY A 110 -12.68 11.64 0.18
N TYR A 111 -13.70 12.27 -0.40
CA TYR A 111 -14.21 11.90 -1.71
C TYR A 111 -13.18 12.12 -2.82
N LEU A 112 -13.02 11.13 -3.70
CA LEU A 112 -12.24 11.24 -4.94
C LEU A 112 -13.18 10.91 -6.11
N PRO A 113 -13.34 11.78 -7.11
CA PRO A 113 -14.20 11.52 -8.25
C PRO A 113 -13.68 10.30 -9.03
N ARG A 114 -14.38 9.17 -8.90
CA ARG A 114 -14.12 7.94 -9.64
C ARG A 114 -15.21 7.75 -10.68
N ALA A 115 -14.86 7.95 -11.94
CA ALA A 115 -15.72 7.67 -13.07
C ALA A 115 -15.29 6.37 -13.75
N ARG A 116 -16.25 5.52 -14.14
CA ARG A 116 -15.96 4.38 -15.02
C ARG A 116 -15.61 4.91 -16.41
N VAL A 117 -14.61 4.30 -17.04
CA VAL A 117 -14.10 4.65 -18.38
C VAL A 117 -15.22 4.68 -19.42
N THR A 118 -16.26 3.87 -19.22
CA THR A 118 -17.37 3.66 -20.15
C THR A 118 -18.45 4.74 -20.13
N GLU A 119 -18.61 5.52 -19.06
CA GLU A 119 -19.75 6.45 -18.92
C GLU A 119 -19.36 7.93 -19.08
N LEU A 120 -18.10 8.28 -18.79
CA LEU A 120 -17.63 9.67 -18.77
C LEU A 120 -16.33 9.90 -19.56
N GLY A 121 -15.72 8.84 -20.10
CA GLY A 121 -14.36 8.85 -20.63
C GLY A 121 -14.16 9.48 -22.01
N CYS A 122 -15.21 9.71 -22.81
CA CYS A 122 -15.01 10.00 -24.24
C CYS A 122 -15.37 11.42 -24.75
N ALA A 123 -15.96 12.32 -23.95
CA ALA A 123 -16.26 13.68 -24.46
C ALA A 123 -16.57 14.75 -23.40
N THR A 124 -16.65 14.39 -22.11
CA THR A 124 -17.16 15.30 -21.09
C THR A 124 -16.02 16.10 -20.46
N ARG A 125 -16.19 17.43 -20.33
CA ARG A 125 -15.23 18.29 -19.61
C ARG A 125 -15.05 17.78 -18.18
N TYR A 126 -13.82 17.75 -17.70
CA TYR A 126 -13.47 17.28 -16.35
C TYR A 126 -14.33 17.91 -15.24
N THR A 127 -14.62 19.20 -15.34
CA THR A 127 -15.45 19.93 -14.37
C THR A 127 -16.88 19.41 -14.30
N VAL A 128 -17.46 19.06 -15.45
CA VAL A 128 -18.81 18.49 -15.54
C VAL A 128 -18.82 17.06 -15.01
N MET A 129 -17.81 16.27 -15.37
CA MET A 129 -17.62 14.91 -14.85
C MET A 129 -17.51 14.91 -13.32
N ALA A 130 -16.59 15.72 -12.76
CA ALA A 130 -16.36 15.79 -11.33
C ALA A 130 -17.62 16.22 -10.56
N LYS A 131 -18.40 17.17 -11.10
CA LYS A 131 -19.67 17.60 -10.53
C LYS A 131 -20.70 16.47 -10.49
N ASN A 132 -20.82 15.70 -11.57
CA ASN A 132 -21.77 14.58 -11.65
C ASN A 132 -21.37 13.46 -10.69
N CYS A 133 -20.10 13.05 -10.69
CA CYS A 133 -19.61 12.04 -9.77
C CYS A 133 -19.82 12.45 -8.30
N TYR A 134 -19.60 13.74 -7.96
CA TYR A 134 -19.83 14.24 -6.60
C TYR A 134 -21.29 14.12 -6.18
N LYS A 135 -22.24 14.42 -7.07
CA LYS A 135 -23.68 14.22 -6.82
C LYS A 135 -24.01 12.75 -6.59
N ASP A 136 -23.51 11.86 -7.44
CA ASP A 136 -23.75 10.41 -7.31
C ASP A 136 -23.22 9.87 -5.97
N PHE A 137 -22.07 10.39 -5.52
CA PHE A 137 -21.52 10.05 -4.22
C PHE A 137 -22.38 10.56 -3.06
N LEU A 138 -22.87 11.80 -3.12
CA LEU A 138 -23.78 12.33 -2.10
C LEU A 138 -25.06 11.48 -2.02
N ASP A 139 -25.65 11.13 -3.16
CA ASP A 139 -26.85 10.28 -3.22
C ASP A 139 -26.60 8.89 -2.63
N LEU A 140 -25.43 8.29 -2.90
CA LEU A 140 -25.05 7.00 -2.35
C LEU A 140 -24.87 7.07 -0.82
N VAL A 141 -24.23 8.12 -0.32
CA VAL A 141 -24.07 8.37 1.12
C VAL A 141 -25.42 8.58 1.79
N GLU A 142 -26.33 9.33 1.18
CA GLU A 142 -27.70 9.51 1.69
C GLU A 142 -28.50 8.21 1.71
N ARG A 143 -28.45 7.43 0.63
CA ARG A 143 -29.10 6.10 0.59
C ARG A 143 -28.53 5.17 1.65
N ALA A 144 -27.22 5.16 1.86
CA ALA A 144 -26.58 4.35 2.90
C ALA A 144 -27.03 4.76 4.32
N LYS A 145 -27.19 6.08 4.57
CA LYS A 145 -27.76 6.60 5.83
C LYS A 145 -29.22 6.17 6.01
N ARG A 146 -30.04 6.27 4.96
CA ARG A 146 -31.45 5.85 5.00
C ARG A 146 -31.61 4.33 5.15
N ALA A 147 -30.72 3.55 4.54
CA ALA A 147 -30.71 2.09 4.67
C ALA A 147 -30.41 1.60 6.10
N HIS A 148 -29.78 2.43 6.93
CA HIS A 148 -29.58 2.13 8.35
C HIS A 148 -30.82 2.42 9.21
N LEU A 149 -31.82 3.15 8.71
CA LEU A 149 -33.09 3.32 9.38
C LEU A 149 -33.91 2.05 9.15
N LYS A 150 -34.06 1.25 10.21
CA LYS A 150 -34.93 0.08 10.14
C LYS A 150 -36.39 0.53 10.04
N PRO A 151 -37.27 -0.22 9.37
CA PRO A 151 -38.64 0.21 9.06
C PRO A 151 -39.55 0.55 10.26
N TYR A 152 -39.10 0.26 11.49
CA TYR A 152 -39.87 0.50 12.72
C TYR A 152 -39.60 1.86 13.38
N GLU A 153 -38.73 2.70 12.81
CA GLU A 153 -38.40 4.04 13.35
C GLU A 153 -39.08 5.19 12.59
N GLN A 154 -40.17 4.92 11.87
CA GLN A 154 -41.09 5.93 11.30
C GLN A 154 -42.39 6.01 12.09
#